data_AF-A0A8D8FY88-F1
#
_entry.id   AF-A0A8D8FY88-F1
#
_cell.length_a   1.000
_cell.length_b   1.000
_cell.length_c   1.000
_cell.angle_alpha   90.00
_cell.angle_beta   90.00
_cell.angle_gamma   90.00
#
_symmetry.space_group_name_H-M   'P 1'
#
loop_
_entity.id
_entity.type
_entity.pdbx_description
1 polymer ?
#
loop_
_entity_poly.entity_id
_entity_poly.type
_entity_poly.pdbx_seq_one_letter_code
_entity_poly.pdbx_strand_id
1 'polypeptide(L)'
;MNSARHRLIRGLNRLASTSATSAAPTAPSTAATSTSNPSNNTSNAVPRSSYATATCPHMVDMAAAEAATINTRLQSHQQAPPTIKLEQARPYSEVPGPKPLPILGNTWRVFPIIGQYKISDVAMISFLLHEHYGRIVRLGGLIGRPDLLFVYDADEIEKVYRHEGPTPFRPSMPSLVKYKSELRKDFFGDLPGVVGVHGEQWREFRSRVQKPVLQLSTVRRYVTPLEQVTEEFIDRCNKLLDDKQELPADFDNEIHKWSLECIGLVALDARLGCLEPNLDPKSEPQQII
;
A
#
# COMPACT_ATOMS: atom_id res chain seq x y z
N MET A 1 -1.96 -29.60 10.85
CA MET A 1 -1.65 -28.16 10.67
C MET A 1 -0.43 -27.84 9.79
N ASN A 2 0.57 -28.72 9.62
CA ASN A 2 1.77 -28.39 8.80
C ASN A 2 1.66 -28.68 7.28
N SER A 3 0.72 -29.53 6.86
CA SER A 3 0.63 -30.00 5.47
C SER A 3 0.01 -28.99 4.49
N ALA A 4 -0.90 -28.12 4.97
CA ALA A 4 -1.49 -27.06 4.14
C ALA A 4 -0.46 -25.92 3.87
N ARG A 5 0.25 -25.49 4.91
CA ARG A 5 1.33 -24.49 4.80
C ARG A 5 2.48 -24.94 3.89
N HIS A 6 2.88 -26.21 3.95
CA HIS A 6 3.91 -26.76 3.05
C HIS A 6 3.43 -26.88 1.60
N ARG A 7 2.14 -27.21 1.38
CA ARG A 7 1.56 -27.23 0.03
C ARG A 7 1.48 -25.83 -0.56
N LEU A 8 1.17 -24.83 0.26
CA LEU A 8 1.11 -23.42 -0.14
C LEU A 8 2.49 -22.84 -0.52
N ILE A 9 3.52 -23.07 0.30
CA ILE A 9 4.91 -22.65 -0.01
C ILE A 9 5.40 -23.30 -1.31
N ARG A 10 5.07 -24.59 -1.51
CA ARG A 10 5.39 -25.29 -2.77
C ARG A 10 4.62 -24.76 -3.98
N GLY A 11 3.37 -24.30 -3.79
CA GLY A 11 2.56 -23.67 -4.84
C GLY A 11 3.12 -22.31 -5.26
N LEU A 12 3.44 -21.45 -4.29
CA LEU A 12 4.03 -20.13 -4.53
C LEU A 12 5.40 -20.22 -5.21
N ASN A 13 6.27 -21.15 -4.77
CA ASN A 13 7.58 -21.35 -5.40
C ASN A 13 7.49 -21.89 -6.83
N ARG A 14 6.46 -22.69 -7.16
CA ARG A 14 6.24 -23.15 -8.55
C ARG A 14 5.85 -22.01 -9.48
N LEU A 15 4.95 -21.13 -9.03
CA LEU A 15 4.52 -19.97 -9.82
C LEU A 15 5.68 -19.00 -10.09
N ALA A 16 6.58 -18.80 -9.11
CA ALA A 16 7.79 -18.00 -9.28
C ALA A 16 8.82 -18.63 -10.25
N SER A 17 8.92 -19.96 -10.30
CA SER A 17 9.82 -20.66 -11.22
C SER A 17 9.32 -20.67 -12.67
N THR A 18 8.00 -20.70 -12.89
CA THR A 18 7.41 -20.67 -14.24
C THR A 18 7.54 -19.31 -14.92
N SER A 19 7.61 -18.22 -14.16
CA SER A 19 7.88 -16.88 -14.72
C SER A 19 9.34 -16.65 -15.13
N ALA A 20 10.28 -17.50 -14.69
CA ALA A 20 11.71 -17.33 -14.97
C ALA A 20 12.20 -18.06 -16.23
N THR A 21 11.33 -18.76 -16.97
CA THR A 21 11.72 -19.65 -18.08
C THR A 21 11.24 -19.18 -19.46
N SER A 22 11.15 -17.87 -19.72
CA SER A 22 11.08 -17.36 -21.11
C SER A 22 12.48 -16.92 -21.56
N ALA A 23 13.12 -17.77 -22.36
CA ALA A 23 14.45 -17.55 -22.91
C ALA A 23 14.51 -16.32 -23.83
N ALA A 24 15.51 -15.46 -23.62
CA ALA A 24 15.88 -14.37 -24.53
C ALA A 24 16.74 -14.92 -25.69
N PRO A 25 16.59 -14.43 -26.93
CA PRO A 25 17.40 -14.87 -28.06
C PRO A 25 18.81 -14.26 -28.01
N THR A 26 19.81 -15.09 -28.24
CA THR A 26 21.23 -14.76 -28.37
C THR A 26 21.53 -14.04 -29.69
N ALA A 27 22.31 -12.96 -29.63
CA ALA A 27 22.92 -12.30 -30.79
C ALA A 27 24.47 -12.32 -30.68
N PRO A 28 25.21 -12.36 -31.80
CA PRO A 28 26.59 -12.84 -31.84
C PRO A 28 27.65 -11.78 -31.52
N SER A 29 28.80 -12.29 -31.05
CA SER A 29 30.04 -11.59 -30.74
C SER A 29 30.77 -11.08 -31.99
N THR A 30 31.24 -9.83 -31.95
CA THR A 30 32.34 -9.34 -32.78
C THR A 30 33.34 -8.57 -31.93
N ALA A 31 34.61 -8.94 -32.09
CA ALA A 31 35.78 -8.35 -31.47
C ALA A 31 36.45 -7.31 -32.41
N ALA A 32 37.02 -6.23 -31.85
CA ALA A 32 38.20 -5.51 -32.36
C ALA A 32 38.60 -4.45 -31.31
N THR A 33 39.71 -4.63 -30.60
CA THR A 33 41.08 -4.16 -30.88
C THR A 33 41.38 -2.77 -30.31
N SER A 34 42.29 -2.79 -29.34
CA SER A 34 42.99 -1.69 -28.67
C SER A 34 44.02 -0.99 -29.57
N THR A 35 44.10 0.34 -29.48
CA THR A 35 45.32 1.11 -29.76
C THR A 35 45.43 2.31 -28.82
N SER A 36 46.68 2.62 -28.46
CA SER A 36 47.15 3.39 -27.31
C SER A 36 47.65 4.82 -27.62
N ASN A 37 47.39 5.75 -26.68
CA ASN A 37 48.20 6.90 -26.18
C ASN A 37 48.58 8.09 -27.12
N PRO A 38 49.04 9.28 -26.61
CA PRO A 38 49.14 9.76 -25.21
C PRO A 38 48.66 11.23 -24.92
N SER A 39 48.49 11.52 -23.63
CA SER A 39 48.76 12.73 -22.81
C SER A 39 48.73 14.16 -23.39
N ASN A 40 47.94 15.05 -22.74
CA ASN A 40 48.41 16.37 -22.31
C ASN A 40 47.55 16.97 -21.17
N ASN A 41 48.24 17.66 -20.25
CA ASN A 41 47.78 18.20 -18.97
C ASN A 41 47.46 19.71 -19.13
N THR A 42 46.34 20.21 -18.57
CA THR A 42 46.24 21.49 -17.81
C THR A 42 44.82 21.80 -17.32
N SER A 43 44.67 21.87 -15.99
CA SER A 43 43.88 22.77 -15.13
C SER A 43 42.41 23.17 -15.42
N ASN A 44 41.60 23.00 -14.37
CA ASN A 44 40.49 23.85 -13.90
C ASN A 44 39.18 23.93 -14.71
N ALA A 45 38.20 23.09 -14.35
CA ALA A 45 36.83 23.49 -14.01
C ALA A 45 35.99 22.23 -13.70
N VAL A 46 35.32 22.19 -12.54
CA VAL A 46 34.31 21.18 -12.21
C VAL A 46 33.08 21.44 -13.09
N PRO A 47 32.64 20.50 -13.96
CA PRO A 47 31.46 20.74 -14.78
C PRO A 47 30.20 20.64 -13.93
N ARG A 48 29.39 21.71 -13.91
CA ARG A 48 27.98 21.64 -13.48
C ARG A 48 27.27 20.64 -14.39
N SER A 49 26.91 19.48 -13.83
CA SER A 49 26.03 18.52 -14.49
C SER A 49 24.63 19.12 -14.59
N SER A 50 24.28 19.63 -15.77
CA SER A 50 22.89 19.82 -16.16
C SER A 50 22.28 18.43 -16.35
N TYR A 51 21.42 18.01 -15.43
CA TYR A 51 20.64 16.79 -15.63
C TYR A 51 19.63 17.05 -16.75
N ALA A 52 20.05 16.74 -17.98
CA ALA A 52 19.13 16.47 -19.07
C ALA A 52 18.20 15.35 -18.62
N THR A 53 16.91 15.50 -18.87
CA THR A 53 15.89 14.46 -18.70
C THR A 53 16.39 13.15 -19.26
N ALA A 54 16.81 12.24 -18.38
CA ALA A 54 17.25 10.90 -18.73
C ALA A 54 16.03 10.15 -19.27
N THR A 55 15.84 10.24 -20.58
CA THR A 55 14.84 9.45 -21.29
C THR A 55 15.49 8.10 -21.53
N CYS A 56 15.06 7.09 -20.76
CA CYS A 56 15.60 5.75 -20.84
C CYS A 56 15.45 5.22 -22.28
N PRO A 57 16.54 4.77 -22.96
CA PRO A 57 16.48 4.26 -24.33
C PRO A 57 15.54 3.05 -24.51
N HIS A 58 15.12 2.40 -23.42
CA HIS A 58 14.18 1.30 -23.43
C HIS A 58 12.70 1.73 -23.51
N MET A 59 12.39 3.02 -23.34
CA MET A 59 11.02 3.55 -23.32
C MET A 59 10.47 3.92 -24.70
N VAL A 60 11.30 3.99 -25.74
CA VAL A 60 10.85 4.49 -27.06
C VAL A 60 10.21 3.37 -27.89
N ASP A 61 10.68 2.12 -27.75
CA ASP A 61 10.13 0.97 -28.50
C ASP A 61 8.95 0.29 -27.78
N MET A 62 8.75 0.52 -26.49
CA MET A 62 7.57 0.03 -25.75
C MET A 62 6.33 0.91 -25.94
N ALA A 63 6.50 2.21 -26.19
CA ALA A 63 5.40 3.17 -26.22
C ALA A 63 4.39 2.91 -27.35
N ALA A 64 4.84 2.45 -28.53
CA ALA A 64 3.95 2.15 -29.65
C ALA A 64 3.16 0.83 -29.46
N ALA A 65 3.81 -0.20 -28.90
CA ALA A 65 3.17 -1.47 -28.60
C ALA A 65 2.22 -1.37 -27.39
N GLU A 66 2.56 -0.58 -26.37
CA GLU A 66 1.66 -0.24 -25.27
C GLU A 66 0.48 0.60 -25.74
N ALA A 67 0.70 1.62 -26.58
CA ALA A 67 -0.39 2.46 -27.10
C ALA A 67 -1.39 1.66 -27.95
N ALA A 68 -0.90 0.71 -28.77
CA ALA A 68 -1.76 -0.19 -29.53
C ALA A 68 -2.56 -1.12 -28.62
N THR A 69 -1.92 -1.73 -27.61
CA THR A 69 -2.56 -2.63 -26.64
C THR A 69 -3.57 -1.91 -25.75
N ILE A 70 -3.26 -0.68 -25.33
CA ILE A 70 -4.15 0.21 -24.58
C ILE A 70 -5.36 0.60 -25.44
N ASN A 71 -5.14 0.96 -26.72
CA ASN A 71 -6.25 1.28 -27.63
C ASN A 71 -7.16 0.08 -27.90
N THR A 72 -6.61 -1.13 -28.08
CA THR A 72 -7.43 -2.35 -28.23
C THR A 72 -8.21 -2.66 -26.94
N ARG A 73 -7.62 -2.46 -25.76
CA ARG A 73 -8.29 -2.67 -24.47
C ARG A 73 -9.37 -1.62 -24.18
N LEU A 74 -9.14 -0.36 -24.55
CA LEU A 74 -10.12 0.73 -24.46
C LEU A 74 -11.27 0.53 -25.46
N GLN A 75 -11.00 0.01 -26.66
CA GLN A 75 -12.03 -0.34 -27.63
C GLN A 75 -12.88 -1.54 -27.17
N SER A 76 -12.30 -2.55 -26.50
CA SER A 76 -13.09 -3.64 -25.91
C SER A 76 -13.96 -3.22 -24.71
N HIS A 77 -13.58 -2.14 -24.01
CA HIS A 77 -14.38 -1.56 -22.92
C HIS A 77 -15.45 -0.55 -23.37
N GLN A 78 -15.57 -0.26 -24.68
CA GLN A 78 -16.67 0.57 -25.20
C GLN A 78 -18.02 -0.17 -25.28
N GLN A 79 -18.05 -1.48 -25.09
CA GLN A 79 -19.29 -2.17 -24.78
C GLN A 79 -19.60 -1.99 -23.30
N ALA A 80 -20.60 -1.16 -23.01
CA ALA A 80 -21.19 -1.10 -21.68
C ALA A 80 -21.50 -2.54 -21.24
N PRO A 81 -21.04 -2.98 -20.05
CA PRO A 81 -21.35 -4.31 -19.56
C PRO A 81 -22.87 -4.49 -19.61
N PRO A 82 -23.39 -5.66 -20.01
CA PRO A 82 -24.82 -5.89 -20.05
C PRO A 82 -25.39 -5.55 -18.67
N THR A 83 -26.20 -4.49 -18.61
CA THR A 83 -26.90 -4.10 -17.38
C THR A 83 -27.91 -5.20 -17.10
N ILE A 84 -27.51 -6.17 -16.28
CA ILE A 84 -28.44 -7.17 -15.74
C ILE A 84 -29.50 -6.37 -15.01
N LYS A 85 -30.76 -6.45 -15.47
CA LYS A 85 -31.85 -5.77 -14.78
C LYS A 85 -32.00 -6.41 -13.40
N LEU A 86 -32.33 -5.61 -12.38
CA LEU A 86 -32.36 -6.07 -10.99
C LEU A 86 -33.28 -7.29 -10.80
N GLU A 87 -34.33 -7.41 -11.61
CA GLU A 87 -35.29 -8.53 -11.57
C GLU A 87 -34.66 -9.86 -12.01
N GLN A 88 -33.52 -9.82 -12.70
CA GLN A 88 -32.74 -10.97 -13.14
C GLN A 88 -31.56 -11.26 -12.21
N ALA A 89 -31.35 -10.44 -11.18
CA ALA A 89 -30.28 -10.65 -10.22
C ALA A 89 -30.58 -11.85 -9.31
N ARG A 90 -29.56 -12.68 -9.07
CA ARG A 90 -29.63 -13.77 -8.08
C ARG A 90 -29.77 -13.18 -6.68
N PRO A 91 -30.49 -13.85 -5.77
CA PRO A 91 -30.67 -13.36 -4.41
C PRO A 91 -29.34 -13.32 -3.63
N TYR A 92 -29.21 -12.37 -2.70
CA TYR A 92 -27.98 -12.18 -1.90
C TYR A 92 -27.59 -13.43 -1.08
N SER A 93 -28.57 -14.24 -0.68
CA SER A 93 -28.35 -15.50 0.04
C SER A 93 -27.54 -16.53 -0.77
N GLU A 94 -27.56 -16.43 -2.11
CA GLU A 94 -26.84 -17.30 -3.03
C GLU A 94 -25.40 -16.88 -3.30
N VAL A 95 -24.94 -15.75 -2.74
CA VAL A 95 -23.53 -15.37 -2.83
C VAL A 95 -22.68 -16.49 -2.19
N PRO A 96 -21.68 -17.04 -2.90
CA PRO A 96 -20.84 -18.11 -2.40
C PRO A 96 -20.15 -17.74 -1.08
N GLY A 97 -19.93 -18.71 -0.21
CA GLY A 97 -19.16 -18.50 1.01
C GLY A 97 -19.35 -19.58 2.06
N PRO A 98 -18.61 -19.50 3.18
CA PRO A 98 -18.71 -20.48 4.25
C PRO A 98 -20.12 -20.53 4.82
N LYS A 99 -20.71 -21.73 4.87
CA LYS A 99 -22.04 -21.92 5.47
C LYS A 99 -21.94 -21.77 7.00
N PRO A 100 -22.81 -20.95 7.62
CA PRO A 100 -22.83 -20.76 9.06
C PRO A 100 -23.32 -22.03 9.79
N LEU A 101 -22.77 -22.29 10.98
CA LEU A 101 -23.35 -23.29 11.89
C LEU A 101 -24.59 -22.72 12.59
N PRO A 102 -25.55 -23.55 13.01
CA PRO A 102 -26.64 -23.12 13.89
C PRO A 102 -26.09 -22.41 15.13
N ILE A 103 -26.71 -21.29 15.52
CA ILE A 103 -26.40 -20.48 16.71
C ILE A 103 -25.05 -19.72 16.64
N LEU A 104 -23.94 -20.41 16.38
CA LEU A 104 -22.59 -19.84 16.36
C LEU A 104 -22.21 -19.15 15.06
N GLY A 105 -22.98 -19.38 13.99
CA GLY A 105 -22.73 -18.78 12.69
C GLY A 105 -21.37 -19.17 12.11
N ASN A 106 -20.66 -18.21 11.53
CA ASN A 106 -19.27 -18.39 11.08
C ASN A 106 -18.23 -17.88 12.10
N THR A 107 -18.65 -17.33 13.24
CA THR A 107 -17.74 -16.78 14.27
C THR A 107 -16.79 -17.83 14.84
N TRP A 108 -17.21 -19.10 14.93
CA TRP A 108 -16.34 -20.18 15.40
C TRP A 108 -15.07 -20.35 14.56
N ARG A 109 -15.09 -19.96 13.27
CA ARG A 109 -13.96 -20.12 12.35
C ARG A 109 -12.77 -19.24 12.73
N VAL A 110 -12.97 -18.22 13.55
CA VAL A 110 -11.89 -17.33 14.03
C VAL A 110 -11.52 -17.58 15.50
N PHE A 111 -12.01 -18.67 16.12
CA PHE A 111 -11.65 -19.02 17.50
C PHE A 111 -10.19 -19.52 17.59
N PRO A 112 -9.42 -19.15 18.63
CA PRO A 112 -7.97 -19.41 18.69
C PRO A 112 -7.55 -20.89 18.60
N ILE A 113 -8.37 -21.81 19.11
CA ILE A 113 -8.01 -23.24 19.23
C ILE A 113 -8.67 -24.08 18.13
N ILE A 114 -9.95 -23.81 17.82
CA ILE A 114 -10.76 -24.63 16.92
C ILE A 114 -11.03 -23.98 15.57
N GLY A 115 -10.68 -22.69 15.43
CA GLY A 115 -10.91 -21.90 14.24
C GLY A 115 -10.01 -22.31 13.09
N GLN A 116 -10.53 -22.14 11.87
CA GLN A 116 -9.79 -22.36 10.62
C GLN A 116 -8.93 -21.14 10.26
N TYR A 117 -9.23 -19.98 10.85
CA TYR A 117 -8.68 -18.69 10.50
C TYR A 117 -8.02 -18.03 11.71
N LYS A 118 -6.82 -17.49 11.49
CA LYS A 118 -6.19 -16.58 12.45
C LYS A 118 -6.64 -15.18 12.13
N ILE A 119 -7.32 -14.52 13.06
CA ILE A 119 -7.89 -13.18 12.80
C ILE A 119 -6.82 -12.13 12.48
N SER A 120 -5.59 -12.33 12.94
CA SER A 120 -4.44 -11.48 12.64
C SER A 120 -3.92 -11.63 11.21
N ASP A 121 -4.33 -12.67 10.48
CA ASP A 121 -3.86 -12.98 9.13
C ASP A 121 -4.98 -12.80 8.11
N VAL A 122 -5.47 -11.55 8.01
CA VAL A 122 -6.57 -11.18 7.09
C VAL A 122 -6.21 -11.49 5.65
N ALA A 123 -4.94 -11.36 5.26
CA ALA A 123 -4.45 -11.70 3.94
C ALA A 123 -4.64 -13.19 3.63
N MET A 124 -4.25 -14.09 4.55
CA MET A 124 -4.47 -15.53 4.39
C MET A 124 -5.97 -15.88 4.36
N ILE A 125 -6.78 -15.27 5.22
CA ILE A 125 -8.24 -15.49 5.21
C ILE A 125 -8.79 -15.12 3.83
N SER A 126 -8.42 -13.95 3.32
CA SER A 126 -8.86 -13.46 2.02
C SER A 126 -8.41 -14.39 0.89
N PHE A 127 -7.16 -14.86 0.91
CA PHE A 127 -6.64 -15.82 -0.05
C PHE A 127 -7.44 -17.13 -0.06
N LEU A 128 -7.67 -17.72 1.11
CA LEU A 128 -8.42 -18.97 1.24
C LEU A 128 -9.88 -18.81 0.80
N LEU A 129 -10.53 -17.69 1.15
CA LEU A 129 -11.90 -17.42 0.70
C LEU A 129 -11.97 -17.35 -0.83
N HIS A 130 -11.03 -16.64 -1.46
CA HIS A 130 -10.94 -16.57 -2.91
C HIS A 130 -10.70 -17.94 -3.55
N GLU A 131 -9.73 -18.71 -3.06
CA GLU A 131 -9.39 -20.03 -3.57
C GLU A 131 -10.59 -21.00 -3.50
N HIS A 132 -11.33 -20.98 -2.39
CA HIS A 132 -12.41 -21.93 -2.14
C HIS A 132 -13.77 -21.53 -2.73
N TYR A 133 -14.07 -20.24 -2.83
CA TYR A 133 -15.42 -19.75 -3.18
C TYR A 133 -15.44 -18.84 -4.42
N GLY A 134 -14.28 -18.44 -4.93
CA GLY A 134 -14.14 -17.68 -6.17
C GLY A 134 -14.16 -16.17 -5.99
N ARG A 135 -14.59 -15.47 -7.05
CA ARG A 135 -14.39 -14.01 -7.24
C ARG A 135 -15.25 -13.10 -6.36
N ILE A 136 -16.30 -13.63 -5.74
CA ILE A 136 -17.15 -12.91 -4.80
C ILE A 136 -17.55 -13.85 -3.68
N VAL A 137 -17.34 -13.43 -2.43
CA VAL A 137 -17.51 -14.29 -1.26
C VAL A 137 -18.20 -13.55 -0.13
N ARG A 138 -19.26 -14.15 0.40
CA ARG A 138 -19.98 -13.67 1.58
C ARG A 138 -19.58 -14.46 2.82
N LEU A 139 -18.99 -13.78 3.78
CA LEU A 139 -18.76 -14.30 5.13
C LEU A 139 -19.80 -13.69 6.07
N GLY A 140 -20.94 -14.36 6.19
CA GLY A 140 -22.06 -13.92 7.02
C GLY A 140 -22.20 -14.69 8.34
N GLY A 141 -23.17 -14.27 9.15
CA GLY A 141 -23.45 -14.92 10.45
C GLY A 141 -22.33 -14.72 11.47
N LEU A 142 -21.75 -13.51 11.50
CA LEU A 142 -20.76 -13.11 12.48
C LEU A 142 -21.47 -12.46 13.68
N ILE A 143 -21.30 -13.01 14.88
CA ILE A 143 -21.92 -12.47 16.10
C ILE A 143 -21.50 -11.01 16.30
N GLY A 144 -22.50 -10.12 16.38
CA GLY A 144 -22.29 -8.68 16.59
C GLY A 144 -21.66 -7.93 15.42
N ARG A 145 -21.59 -8.53 14.22
CA ARG A 145 -21.01 -7.90 13.03
C ARG A 145 -21.89 -8.13 11.79
N PRO A 146 -21.95 -7.15 10.88
CA PRO A 146 -22.62 -7.37 9.59
C PRO A 146 -21.87 -8.41 8.76
N ASP A 147 -22.55 -8.92 7.73
CA ASP A 147 -21.93 -9.77 6.71
C ASP A 147 -20.75 -9.04 6.05
N LEU A 148 -19.66 -9.76 5.83
CA LEU A 148 -18.52 -9.27 5.06
C LEU A 148 -18.62 -9.80 3.64
N LEU A 149 -18.65 -8.89 2.67
CA LEU A 149 -18.61 -9.23 1.25
C LEU A 149 -17.21 -8.93 0.70
N PHE A 150 -16.52 -9.99 0.28
CA PHE A 150 -15.23 -9.90 -0.39
C PHE A 150 -15.47 -9.91 -1.89
N VAL A 151 -14.96 -8.89 -2.58
CA VAL A 151 -15.00 -8.77 -4.03
C VAL A 151 -13.54 -8.83 -4.51
N TYR A 152 -13.23 -9.78 -5.38
CA TYR A 152 -11.88 -10.04 -5.88
C TYR A 152 -11.71 -9.65 -7.36
N ASP A 153 -12.81 -9.37 -8.05
CA ASP A 153 -12.83 -8.95 -9.43
C ASP A 153 -12.68 -7.43 -9.54
N ALA A 154 -11.67 -6.96 -10.28
CA ALA A 154 -11.34 -5.53 -10.37
C ALA A 154 -12.44 -4.71 -11.07
N ASP A 155 -13.12 -5.29 -12.06
CA ASP A 155 -14.19 -4.61 -12.79
C ASP A 155 -15.42 -4.42 -11.88
N GLU A 156 -15.70 -5.39 -11.03
CA GLU A 156 -16.77 -5.28 -10.01
C GLU A 156 -16.39 -4.28 -8.91
N ILE A 157 -15.13 -4.25 -8.48
CA ILE A 157 -14.64 -3.25 -7.52
C ILE A 157 -14.79 -1.83 -8.09
N GLU A 158 -14.45 -1.62 -9.37
CA GLU A 158 -14.66 -0.32 -10.02
C GLU A 158 -16.13 0.09 -9.97
N LYS A 159 -17.06 -0.83 -10.31
CA LYS A 159 -18.50 -0.55 -10.24
C LYS A 159 -18.94 -0.18 -8.83
N VAL A 160 -18.44 -0.86 -7.79
CA VAL A 160 -18.73 -0.50 -6.39
C VAL A 160 -18.31 0.94 -6.10
N TYR A 161 -17.10 1.35 -6.49
CA TYR A 161 -16.62 2.71 -6.29
C TYR A 161 -17.38 3.76 -7.12
N ARG A 162 -17.81 3.41 -8.34
CA ARG A 162 -18.64 4.29 -9.19
C ARG A 162 -20.02 4.59 -8.59
N HIS A 163 -20.55 3.66 -7.80
CA HIS A 163 -21.85 3.78 -7.12
C HIS A 163 -21.71 4.19 -5.64
N GLU A 164 -20.50 4.55 -5.19
CA GLU A 164 -20.28 5.03 -3.83
C GLU A 164 -20.97 6.39 -3.62
N GLY A 165 -21.65 6.55 -2.48
CA GLY A 165 -22.29 7.82 -2.12
C GLY A 165 -21.29 8.91 -1.72
N PRO A 166 -21.74 10.17 -1.56
CA PRO A 166 -20.88 11.30 -1.19
C PRO A 166 -20.28 11.20 0.22
N THR A 167 -20.80 10.31 1.07
CA THR A 167 -20.35 10.07 2.44
C THR A 167 -20.14 8.57 2.64
N PRO A 168 -18.99 8.03 2.20
CA PRO A 168 -18.71 6.61 2.31
C PRO A 168 -18.66 6.15 3.77
N PHE A 169 -19.19 4.96 4.01
CA PHE A 169 -19.19 4.32 5.32
C PHE A 169 -18.18 3.18 5.33
N ARG A 170 -17.28 3.19 6.33
CA ARG A 170 -16.34 2.09 6.58
C ARG A 170 -16.67 1.48 7.94
N PRO A 171 -16.38 0.18 8.17
CA PRO A 171 -16.62 -0.44 9.47
C PRO A 171 -16.07 0.43 10.61
N SER A 172 -16.93 0.73 11.57
CA SER A 172 -16.60 1.65 12.66
C SER A 172 -15.51 1.07 13.56
N MET A 173 -14.79 1.94 14.25
CA MET A 173 -13.81 1.60 15.28
C MET A 173 -14.38 1.99 16.65
N PRO A 174 -15.20 1.15 17.32
CA PRO A 174 -16.01 1.58 18.45
C PRO A 174 -15.19 2.19 19.60
N SER A 175 -14.02 1.62 19.89
CA SER A 175 -13.12 2.15 20.93
C SER A 175 -12.62 3.55 20.59
N LEU A 176 -12.27 3.80 19.32
CA LEU A 176 -11.81 5.11 18.86
C LEU A 176 -12.96 6.12 18.83
N VAL A 177 -14.15 5.70 18.40
CA VAL A 177 -15.37 6.53 18.44
C VAL A 177 -15.61 6.99 19.87
N LYS A 178 -15.69 6.07 20.84
CA LYS A 178 -15.93 6.39 22.25
C LYS A 178 -14.84 7.29 22.84
N TYR A 179 -13.57 7.04 22.51
CA TYR A 179 -12.46 7.89 22.96
C TYR A 179 -12.64 9.34 22.49
N LYS A 180 -12.95 9.55 21.20
CA LYS A 180 -13.04 10.89 20.61
C LYS A 180 -14.34 11.61 20.98
N SER A 181 -15.47 10.90 21.05
CA SER A 181 -16.79 11.49 21.27
C SER A 181 -17.18 11.65 22.74
N GLU A 182 -16.57 10.88 23.66
CA GLU A 182 -16.90 10.91 25.09
C GLU A 182 -15.68 11.30 25.93
N LEU A 183 -14.58 10.53 25.85
CA LEU A 183 -13.45 10.68 26.79
C LEU A 183 -12.59 11.92 26.53
N ARG A 184 -12.48 12.34 25.27
CA ARG A 184 -11.68 13.50 24.82
C ARG A 184 -12.51 14.47 23.98
N LYS A 185 -13.80 14.57 24.28
CA LYS A 185 -14.74 15.45 23.57
C LYS A 185 -14.31 16.92 23.65
N ASP A 186 -13.73 17.32 24.77
CA ASP A 186 -13.16 18.66 25.01
C ASP A 186 -12.07 19.02 23.99
N PHE A 187 -11.25 18.05 23.60
CA PHE A 187 -10.18 18.22 22.62
C PHE A 187 -10.68 18.10 21.17
N PHE A 188 -11.47 17.07 20.87
CA PHE A 188 -11.89 16.76 19.50
C PHE A 188 -13.11 17.57 19.01
N GLY A 189 -13.92 18.09 19.93
CA GLY A 189 -15.13 18.85 19.62
C GLY A 189 -16.13 18.08 18.74
N ASP A 190 -16.88 18.84 17.94
CA ASP A 190 -17.95 18.29 17.08
C ASP A 190 -17.43 17.76 15.73
N LEU A 191 -16.18 18.04 15.38
CA LEU A 191 -15.51 17.56 14.17
C LEU A 191 -14.25 16.74 14.52
N PRO A 192 -14.43 15.50 15.00
CA PRO A 192 -13.34 14.71 15.58
C PRO A 192 -12.27 14.26 14.56
N GLY A 193 -12.46 14.50 13.27
CA GLY A 193 -11.49 14.19 12.22
C GLY A 193 -12.02 13.25 11.15
N VAL A 194 -11.11 12.58 10.42
CA VAL A 194 -11.47 11.66 9.32
C VAL A 194 -11.62 10.20 9.76
N VAL A 195 -10.82 9.76 10.75
CA VAL A 195 -10.80 8.35 11.17
C VAL A 195 -11.89 8.08 12.19
N GLY A 196 -12.72 7.06 11.93
CA GLY A 196 -13.83 6.67 12.80
C GLY A 196 -15.01 7.65 12.78
N VAL A 197 -15.09 8.54 11.79
CA VAL A 197 -16.17 9.52 11.62
C VAL A 197 -16.87 9.24 10.29
N HIS A 198 -18.18 9.40 10.25
CA HIS A 198 -19.01 9.08 9.09
C HIS A 198 -20.02 10.20 8.80
N GLY A 199 -20.66 10.13 7.63
CA GLY A 199 -21.70 11.09 7.26
C GLY A 199 -21.16 12.51 7.05
N GLU A 200 -21.97 13.50 7.43
CA GLU A 200 -21.69 14.90 7.13
C GLU A 200 -20.47 15.44 7.87
N GLN A 201 -20.28 15.07 9.14
CA GLN A 201 -19.11 15.50 9.92
C GLN A 201 -17.80 15.06 9.26
N TRP A 202 -17.78 13.83 8.72
CA TRP A 202 -16.64 13.35 7.94
C TRP A 202 -16.44 14.20 6.69
N ARG A 203 -17.52 14.47 5.92
CA ARG A 203 -17.44 15.24 4.67
C ARG A 203 -16.95 16.65 4.91
N GLU A 204 -17.46 17.31 5.94
CA GLU A 204 -17.09 18.65 6.34
C GLU A 204 -15.60 18.72 6.72
N PHE A 205 -15.15 17.87 7.67
CA PHE A 205 -13.75 17.84 8.08
C PHE A 205 -12.85 17.50 6.90
N ARG A 206 -13.18 16.46 6.12
CA ARG A 206 -12.42 16.01 4.95
C ARG A 206 -12.26 17.12 3.91
N SER A 207 -13.32 17.87 3.63
CA SER A 207 -13.30 18.96 2.66
C SER A 207 -12.38 20.11 3.07
N ARG A 208 -12.26 20.37 4.38
CA ARG A 208 -11.34 21.38 4.94
C ARG A 208 -9.87 20.94 4.82
N VAL A 209 -9.57 19.68 5.14
CA VAL A 209 -8.17 19.19 5.18
C VAL A 209 -7.63 18.68 3.84
N GLN A 210 -8.49 18.27 2.90
CA GLN A 210 -8.00 17.68 1.65
C GLN A 210 -7.19 18.66 0.80
N LYS A 211 -7.56 19.95 0.79
CA LYS A 211 -6.88 20.96 -0.04
C LYS A 211 -5.43 21.18 0.41
N PRO A 212 -5.15 21.51 1.68
CA PRO A 212 -3.77 21.68 2.11
C PRO A 212 -2.94 20.40 1.99
N VAL A 213 -3.54 19.21 2.17
CA VAL A 213 -2.78 17.94 2.20
C VAL A 213 -2.54 17.33 0.81
N LEU A 214 -3.51 17.45 -0.12
CA LEU A 214 -3.48 16.70 -1.39
C LEU A 214 -3.26 17.55 -2.64
N GLN A 215 -3.23 18.87 -2.52
CA GLN A 215 -2.92 19.72 -3.66
C GLN A 215 -1.46 19.56 -4.07
N LEU A 216 -1.23 19.29 -5.36
CA LEU A 216 0.11 19.10 -5.93
C LEU A 216 1.03 20.30 -5.67
N SER A 217 0.49 21.52 -5.68
CA SER A 217 1.24 22.73 -5.35
C SER A 217 1.74 22.76 -3.90
N THR A 218 1.03 22.13 -2.98
CA THR A 218 1.46 22.01 -1.58
C THR A 218 2.45 20.88 -1.42
N VAL A 219 2.16 19.70 -1.99
CA VAL A 219 3.05 18.54 -1.96
C VAL A 219 4.44 18.89 -2.51
N ARG A 220 4.52 19.64 -3.61
CA ARG A 220 5.80 20.08 -4.22
C ARG A 220 6.69 20.90 -3.28
N ARG A 221 6.12 21.65 -2.34
CA ARG A 221 6.91 22.46 -1.39
C ARG A 221 7.68 21.61 -0.40
N TYR A 222 7.16 20.42 -0.09
CA TYR A 222 7.78 19.50 0.85
C TYR A 222 8.76 18.52 0.20
N VAL A 223 8.90 18.50 -1.13
CA VAL A 223 9.83 17.59 -1.83
C VAL A 223 11.27 17.82 -1.35
N THR A 224 11.79 19.04 -1.48
CA THR A 224 13.17 19.35 -1.08
C THR A 224 13.41 19.17 0.42
N PRO A 225 12.53 19.63 1.33
CA PRO A 225 12.69 19.34 2.76
C PRO A 225 12.67 17.84 3.11
N LEU A 226 11.80 17.05 2.46
CA LEU A 226 11.77 15.59 2.67
C LEU A 226 13.01 14.89 2.11
N GLU A 227 13.54 15.37 0.99
CA GLU A 227 14.81 14.90 0.43
C GLU A 227 15.95 15.09 1.44
N GLN A 228 16.05 16.28 2.05
CA GLN A 228 17.05 16.55 3.10
C GLN A 228 16.92 15.59 4.30
N VAL A 229 15.71 15.37 4.81
CA VAL A 229 15.47 14.40 5.89
C VAL A 229 15.87 12.98 5.47
N THR A 230 15.67 12.64 4.20
CA THR A 230 16.02 11.33 3.65
C THR A 230 17.53 11.17 3.48
N GLU A 231 18.25 12.22 3.06
CA GLU A 231 19.72 12.26 3.03
C GLU A 231 20.30 12.07 4.43
N GLU A 232 19.78 12.77 5.44
CA GLU A 232 20.19 12.61 6.84
C GLU A 232 19.94 11.18 7.35
N PHE A 233 18.83 10.56 6.96
CA PHE A 233 18.53 9.17 7.27
C PHE A 233 19.52 8.20 6.61
N ILE A 234 19.90 8.43 5.35
CA ILE A 234 20.91 7.62 4.65
C ILE A 234 22.27 7.75 5.32
N ASP A 235 22.68 8.97 5.68
CA ASP A 235 23.91 9.23 6.43
C ASP A 235 23.91 8.52 7.78
N ARG A 236 22.77 8.48 8.44
CA ARG A 236 22.58 7.73 9.68
C ARG A 236 22.70 6.22 9.46
N CYS A 237 22.08 5.68 8.42
CA CYS A 237 22.22 4.26 8.05
C CYS A 237 23.68 3.88 7.83
N ASN A 238 24.44 4.70 7.10
CA ASN A 238 25.87 4.48 6.85
C ASN A 238 26.70 4.44 8.14
N LYS A 239 26.33 5.23 9.16
CA LYS A 239 26.98 5.24 10.48
C LYS A 239 26.60 4.04 11.36
N LEU A 240 25.48 3.39 11.07
CA LEU A 240 24.96 2.24 11.83
C LEU A 240 25.44 0.89 11.26
N LEU A 241 26.08 0.89 10.10
CA LEU A 241 26.64 -0.33 9.51
C LEU A 241 27.69 -0.93 10.44
N ASP A 242 27.56 -2.23 10.70
CA ASP A 242 28.56 -2.99 11.43
C ASP A 242 29.77 -3.38 10.53
N ASP A 243 30.70 -4.13 11.11
CA ASP A 243 31.90 -4.63 10.41
C ASP A 243 31.57 -5.52 9.20
N LYS A 244 30.35 -6.07 9.12
CA LYS A 244 29.85 -6.89 8.01
C LYS A 244 29.05 -6.10 6.99
N GLN A 245 28.92 -4.78 7.15
CA GLN A 245 28.06 -3.93 6.34
C GLN A 245 26.57 -4.30 6.48
N GLU A 246 26.17 -4.71 7.68
CA GLU A 246 24.79 -5.00 8.02
C GLU A 246 24.22 -3.89 8.94
N LEU A 247 22.94 -3.57 8.75
CA LEU A 247 22.19 -2.68 9.63
C LEU A 247 21.75 -3.42 10.90
N PRO A 248 21.43 -2.70 11.99
CA PRO A 248 20.97 -3.31 13.25
C PRO A 248 19.77 -4.24 13.08
N ALA A 249 19.65 -5.24 13.96
CA ALA A 249 18.54 -6.19 13.94
C ALA A 249 17.16 -5.53 14.15
N ASP A 250 17.13 -4.37 14.82
CA ASP A 250 15.96 -3.54 15.09
C ASP A 250 15.89 -2.31 14.16
N PHE A 251 16.35 -2.46 12.91
CA PHE A 251 16.33 -1.40 11.91
C PHE A 251 14.92 -0.85 11.61
N ASP A 252 13.86 -1.58 11.95
CA ASP A 252 12.48 -1.07 11.90
C ASP A 252 12.29 0.18 12.77
N ASN A 253 12.97 0.28 13.91
CA ASN A 253 12.98 1.50 14.73
C ASN A 253 13.57 2.71 13.98
N GLU A 254 14.58 2.49 13.14
CA GLU A 254 15.20 3.54 12.34
C GLU A 254 14.26 4.00 11.20
N ILE A 255 13.48 3.07 10.63
CA ILE A 255 12.41 3.41 9.68
C ILE A 255 11.29 4.21 10.36
N HIS A 256 10.91 3.86 11.59
CA HIS A 256 9.92 4.62 12.36
C HIS A 256 10.39 6.04 12.66
N LYS A 257 11.67 6.22 13.04
CA LYS A 257 12.29 7.54 13.24
C LYS A 257 12.21 8.40 11.99
N TRP A 258 12.62 7.86 10.84
CA TRP A 258 12.55 8.56 9.56
C TRP A 258 11.11 8.91 9.19
N SER A 259 10.18 7.95 9.30
CA SER A 259 8.76 8.21 9.01
C SER A 259 8.17 9.27 9.91
N LEU A 260 8.54 9.29 11.20
CA LEU A 260 8.07 10.28 12.16
C LEU A 260 8.63 11.68 11.86
N GLU A 261 9.92 11.78 11.52
CA GLU A 261 10.56 13.03 11.11
C GLU A 261 9.87 13.60 9.85
N CYS A 262 9.61 12.75 8.84
CA CYS A 262 8.94 13.15 7.61
C CYS A 262 7.51 13.65 7.86
N ILE A 263 6.71 12.94 8.66
CA ILE A 263 5.33 13.37 8.93
C ILE A 263 5.28 14.59 9.85
N GLY A 264 6.21 14.73 10.80
CA GLY A 264 6.37 15.94 11.60
C GLY A 264 6.65 17.16 10.73
N LEU A 265 7.55 17.01 9.77
CA LEU A 265 7.87 18.06 8.81
C LEU A 265 6.66 18.46 7.95
N VAL A 266 5.90 17.49 7.42
CA VAL A 266 4.76 17.78 6.55
C VAL A 266 3.54 18.29 7.31
N ALA A 267 3.27 17.74 8.50
CA ALA A 267 2.05 18.02 9.27
C ALA A 267 2.20 19.24 10.19
N LEU A 268 3.41 19.48 10.72
CA LEU A 268 3.69 20.50 11.73
C LEU A 268 4.66 21.58 11.25
N ASP A 269 5.21 21.45 10.03
CA ASP A 269 6.27 22.33 9.51
C ASP A 269 7.48 22.41 10.46
N ALA A 270 7.79 21.28 11.12
CA ALA A 270 8.76 21.20 12.18
C ALA A 270 9.69 19.97 12.04
N ARG A 271 10.96 20.18 12.38
CA ARG A 271 11.94 19.10 12.60
C ARG A 271 11.74 18.56 14.01
N LEU A 272 11.44 17.26 14.15
CA LEU A 272 11.24 16.64 15.45
C LEU A 272 12.56 16.18 16.07
N GLY A 273 13.62 16.04 15.26
CA GLY A 273 14.93 15.58 15.72
C GLY A 273 15.00 14.07 15.91
N CYS A 274 14.09 13.29 15.32
CA CYS A 274 14.03 11.83 15.48
C CYS A 274 15.29 11.11 14.98
N LEU A 275 16.08 11.75 14.10
CA LEU A 275 17.29 11.20 13.51
C LEU A 275 18.59 11.63 14.25
N GLU A 276 18.48 12.47 15.28
CA GLU A 276 19.65 12.95 16.02
C GLU A 276 20.41 11.79 16.70
N PRO A 277 21.75 11.87 16.80
CA PRO A 277 22.51 10.90 17.55
C PRO A 277 22.24 11.06 19.06
N ASN A 278 22.21 9.94 19.79
CA ASN A 278 22.13 9.92 21.26
C ASN A 278 20.91 10.64 21.86
N LEU A 279 19.72 10.45 21.26
CA LEU A 279 18.47 10.92 21.85
C LEU A 279 18.30 10.39 23.28
N ASP A 280 17.90 11.26 24.21
CA ASP A 280 17.55 10.86 25.57
C ASP A 280 16.37 9.88 25.50
N PRO A 281 16.39 8.74 26.21
CA PRO A 281 15.27 7.81 26.29
C PRO A 281 13.93 8.45 26.72
N LYS A 282 13.98 9.60 27.38
CA LYS A 282 12.83 10.40 27.81
C LYS A 282 12.53 11.57 26.89
N SER A 283 13.27 11.76 25.80
CA SER A 283 12.98 12.79 24.80
C SER A 283 11.63 12.55 24.13
N GLU A 284 10.95 13.62 23.74
CA GLU A 284 9.65 13.51 23.05
C GLU A 284 9.72 12.64 21.78
N PRO A 285 10.74 12.74 20.91
CA PRO A 285 10.89 11.85 19.75
C PRO A 285 10.90 10.38 20.15
N GLN A 286 11.65 10.03 21.20
CA GLN A 286 11.78 8.64 21.66
C GLN A 286 10.54 8.10 22.38
N GLN A 287 9.67 8.98 22.89
CA GLN A 287 8.38 8.60 23.48
C GLN A 287 7.28 8.40 22.43
N ILE A 288 7.43 9.01 21.25
CA ILE A 288 6.44 8.94 20.16
C ILE A 288 6.68 7.73 19.24
N ILE A 289 7.93 7.28 19.12
CA ILE A 289 8.35 6.06 18.39
C ILE A 289 8.01 4.81 19.19
#